data_AF-A0A357SZG8-F1
#
_entry.id   AF-A0A357SZG8-F1
#
_cell.length_a   1.000
_cell.length_b   1.000
_cell.length_c   1.000
_cell.angle_alpha   90.00
_cell.angle_beta   90.00
_cell.angle_gamma   90.00
#
_symmetry.space_group_name_H-M   'P 1'
#
loop_
_entity.id
_entity.type
_entity.pdbx_description
1 polymer ?
#
loop_
_entity_poly.entity_id
_entity_poly.type
_entity_poly.pdbx_seq_one_letter_code
_entity_poly.pdbx_strand_id
1 'polypeptide(L)' 'MIIKKINAMMAKLSPSQVMVLGFAAIIISGSLLLKLPIAAANQVPLRYLDALFTATSAVCVT' A
#
# COMPACT_ATOMS: atom_id res chain seq x y z
N MET A 1 19.28 -12.16 -10.21
CA MET A 1 20.18 -11.00 -9.91
C MET A 1 19.48 -9.90 -9.10
N ILE A 2 18.22 -9.55 -9.39
CA ILE A 2 17.44 -8.52 -8.69
C ILE A 2 17.18 -8.83 -7.20
N ILE A 3 16.78 -10.06 -6.88
CA ILE A 3 16.40 -10.47 -5.52
C ILE A 3 17.59 -10.38 -4.53
N LYS A 4 18.82 -10.72 -4.96
CA LYS A 4 20.03 -10.58 -4.14
C LYS A 4 20.34 -9.13 -3.76
N LYS A 5 20.02 -8.19 -4.66
CA LYS A 5 20.23 -6.75 -4.46
C LYS A 5 19.23 -6.17 -3.45
N ILE A 6 17.98 -6.68 -3.46
CA ILE A 6 16.93 -6.30 -2.52
C ILE A 6 17.30 -6.74 -1.09
N ASN A 7 17.78 -7.98 -0.90
CA ASN A 7 18.21 -8.46 0.42
C ASN A 7 19.41 -7.69 0.98
N ALA A 8 20.38 -7.31 0.14
CA ALA A 8 21.52 -6.51 0.56
C ALA A 8 21.13 -5.07 0.97
N MET A 9 20.08 -4.50 0.36
CA MET A 9 19.51 -3.21 0.78
C MET A 9 18.70 -3.36 2.07
N MET A 10 17.87 -4.39 2.20
CA MET A 10 17.10 -4.64 3.44
C MET A 10 17.98 -4.88 4.66
N ALA A 11 19.15 -5.50 4.50
CA ALA A 11 20.11 -5.70 5.59
C ALA A 11 20.75 -4.41 6.12
N LYS A 12 20.70 -3.30 5.37
CA LYS A 12 21.19 -1.97 5.79
C LYS A 12 20.10 -1.02 6.26
N LEU A 13 18.83 -1.35 6.02
CA LEU A 13 17.71 -0.50 6.41
C LEU A 13 17.40 -0.71 7.88
N SER A 14 17.14 0.38 8.60
CA SER A 14 16.71 0.29 10.00
C SER A 14 15.35 -0.43 10.09
N PRO A 15 15.03 -1.09 11.21
CA PRO A 15 13.73 -1.75 11.40
C PRO A 15 12.55 -0.81 11.11
N SER A 16 12.69 0.47 11.43
CA SER A 16 11.71 1.52 11.12
C SER A 16 11.52 1.76 9.61
N GLN A 17 12.57 1.72 8.80
CA GLN A 17 12.47 1.92 7.35
C GLN A 17 11.80 0.73 6.67
N VAL A 18 12.06 -0.50 7.14
CA VAL A 18 11.39 -1.71 6.65
C VAL A 18 9.88 -1.64 6.90
N MET A 19 9.49 -1.18 8.10
CA MET A 19 8.11 -0.89 8.43
C MET A 19 7.48 0.12 7.46
N VAL A 20 8.08 1.30 7.28
CA VAL A 20 7.53 2.34 6.39
C VAL A 20 7.37 1.85 4.95
N LEU A 21 8.36 1.14 4.42
CA LEU A 21 8.29 0.58 3.06
C LEU A 21 7.21 -0.50 2.93
N GLY A 22 7.05 -1.35 3.95
CA GLY A 22 5.99 -2.35 4.00
C GLY A 22 4.60 -1.71 4.01
N PHE A 23 4.40 -0.72 4.88
CA PHE A 23 3.15 0.06 4.94
C PHE A 23 2.84 0.74 3.61
N ALA A 24 3.82 1.43 3.01
CA ALA A 24 3.65 2.10 1.72
C ALA A 24 3.26 1.12 0.61
N ALA A 25 3.89 -0.06 0.56
CA ALA A 25 3.59 -1.08 -0.44
C ALA A 25 2.14 -1.61 -0.31
N ILE A 26 1.68 -1.86 0.92
CA ILE A 26 0.32 -2.36 1.18
C ILE A 26 -0.71 -1.26 0.88
N ILE A 27 -0.48 -0.02 1.30
CA ILE A 27 -1.40 1.11 1.07
C ILE A 27 -1.57 1.38 -0.42
N ILE A 28 -0.47 1.42 -1.19
CA ILE A 28 -0.54 1.63 -2.64
C ILE A 28 -1.32 0.49 -3.29
N SER A 29 -0.98 -0.76 -2.95
CA SER A 29 -1.68 -1.93 -3.49
C SER A 29 -3.17 -1.93 -3.14
N GLY A 30 -3.54 -1.61 -1.90
CA GLY A 30 -4.92 -1.50 -1.44
C GLY A 30 -5.69 -0.37 -2.13
N SER A 31 -5.06 0.79 -2.34
CA SER A 31 -5.68 1.92 -3.05
C SER A 31 -6.00 1.60 -4.52
N LEU A 32 -5.11 0.86 -5.19
CA LEU A 32 -5.33 0.37 -6.55
C LEU A 32 -6.46 -0.65 -6.62
N LEU A 33 -6.53 -1.55 -5.63
CA LEU A 33 -7.57 -2.57 -5.51
C LEU A 33 -8.95 -1.95 -5.24
N LEU A 34 -9.02 -0.91 -4.40
CA LEU A 34 -10.25 -0.16 -4.12
C LEU A 34 -10.77 0.65 -5.31
N LYS A 35 -9.88 1.04 -6.23
CA LYS A 35 -10.24 1.79 -7.44
C LYS A 35 -10.98 0.92 -8.48
N LEU A 36 -10.98 -0.40 -8.31
CA LEU A 36 -11.69 -1.31 -9.19
C LEU A 36 -13.21 -1.20 -8.95
N PRO A 37 -14.05 -1.14 -10.00
CA PRO A 37 -15.51 -0.98 -9.84
C PRO A 37 -16.17 -2.14 -9.09
N ILE A 38 -15.51 -3.29 -8.98
CA ILE A 38 -15.98 -4.45 -8.20
C ILE A 38 -15.85 -4.23 -6.68
N ALA A 39 -14.94 -3.36 -6.26
CA ALA A 39 -14.73 -3.01 -4.86
C ALA A 39 -15.65 -1.87 -4.39
N ALA A 40 -16.32 -1.18 -5.32
CA ALA A 40 -17.24 -0.09 -5.02
C ALA A 40 -18.66 -0.61 -4.78
N ALA A 41 -19.16 -0.49 -3.54
CA ALA A 41 -20.48 -0.99 -3.14
C ALA A 41 -21.65 -0.47 -4.00
N ASN A 42 -21.57 0.78 -4.48
CA ASN A 42 -22.63 1.41 -5.29
C ASN A 42 -22.27 1.58 -6.77
N GLN A 43 -21.21 0.91 -7.26
CA GLN A 43 -20.62 1.14 -8.59
C GLN A 43 -20.21 2.59 -8.88
N VAL A 44 -20.18 3.44 -7.84
CA VAL A 44 -19.67 4.81 -7.96
C VAL A 44 -18.15 4.74 -7.95
N PRO A 45 -17.47 5.19 -9.01
CA PRO A 45 -16.02 5.19 -9.04
C PRO A 45 -15.47 6.13 -7.96
N LEU A 46 -14.66 5.57 -7.05
CA LEU A 46 -13.95 6.36 -6.05
C LEU A 46 -12.88 7.22 -6.73
N ARG A 47 -12.74 8.48 -6.30
CA ARG A 47 -11.58 9.28 -6.69
C ARG A 47 -10.34 8.61 -6.11
N TYR A 48 -9.23 8.67 -6.84
CA TYR A 48 -8.01 7.99 -6.41
C TYR A 48 -7.51 8.47 -5.03
N LEU A 49 -7.67 9.77 -4.72
CA LEU A 49 -7.32 10.29 -3.39
C LEU A 49 -8.21 9.70 -2.28
N ASP A 50 -9.50 9.52 -2.54
CA ASP A 50 -10.42 8.91 -1.56
C ASP A 50 -10.04 7.44 -1.33
N ALA A 51 -9.76 6.69 -2.41
CA ALA A 51 -9.29 5.31 -2.32
C ALA A 51 -7.95 5.17 -1.57
N LEU A 52 -7.02 6.12 -1.76
CA LEU A 52 -5.75 6.16 -1.04
C LEU A 52 -5.96 6.46 0.45
N PHE A 53 -6.85 7.40 0.77
CA PHE A 53 -7.19 7.75 2.14
C PHE A 53 -7.85 6.57 2.87
N THR A 54 -8.84 5.94 2.23
CA THR A 54 -9.50 4.74 2.77
C THR A 54 -8.53 3.58 2.96
N ALA A 55 -7.65 3.32 2.00
CA ALA A 55 -6.62 2.28 2.14
C ALA A 55 -5.66 2.57 3.30
N THR A 56 -5.28 3.83 3.50
CA THR A 56 -4.41 4.23 4.63
C THR A 56 -5.10 4.03 5.97
N SER A 57 -6.35 4.49 6.14
CA SER A 57 -7.14 4.28 7.35
C SER A 57 -7.33 2.80 7.69
N ALA A 58 -7.62 1.97 6.68
CA ALA A 58 -7.79 0.54 6.86
C ALA A 58 -6.50 -0.18 7.30
N VAL A 59 -5.34 0.22 6.74
CA VAL A 59 -4.03 -0.38 7.09
C VAL A 59 -3.54 0.12 8.46
N CYS A 60 -3.84 1.36 8.83
CA CYS A 60 -3.42 1.96 10.10
C CYS A 60 -4.33 1.61 11.29
N VAL A 61 -5.37 0.78 11.11
CA VAL A 61 -6.32 0.35 12.17
C VAL A 61 -6.87 1.53 12.97
N THR A 62 -7.50 2.48 12.28
CA THR A 62 -8.27 3.57 12.91
C THR A 62 -9.69 3.14 13.26
#